data_AF-A0A4E9F3W5-F1
#
_entry.id   AF-A0A4E9F3W5-F1
#
_cell.length_a   1.000
_cell.length_b   1.000
_cell.length_c   1.000
_cell.angle_alpha   90.00
_cell.angle_beta   90.00
_cell.angle_gamma   90.00
#
_symmetry.space_group_name_H-M   'P 1'
#
loop_
_entity.id
_entity.type
_entity.pdbx_description
1 polymer ?
#
loop_
_entity_poly.entity_id
_entity_poly.type
_entity_poly.pdbx_seq_one_letter_code
_entity_poly.pdbx_strand_id
1 'polypeptide(L)'
;MNDPLAFPWALICSVPDKNSIPSLREFTLWLTRILQEKAVQYGCSHRFDKEPKAVYYTTPGNEKEVRTTYSIVHSDHPEVIVVFHILPAPNSNEYKLMKELADEYDLIRQGILLENAMTYFEECDIKEVLGNMLQWFNRRISQLVALEKKACTKFSLQIGERGKHATNIISFPMSNVTAAVEKVLHGKDHDISQNVNVKASVEVFGYPASFNEFEIANIFNNFRVIKVVKNLNDGAVVEFVNEFHAVQAAVEYDRSWIDSVHLLAVTPIHPEIIKEVERALRDEHISCQSPVLLLFKKANLCKR
;
A
#
# COMPACT_ATOMS: atom_id res chain seq x y z
N MET A 1 26.95 -7.75 15.74
CA MET A 1 26.67 -6.31 15.57
C MET A 1 25.24 -6.20 15.08
N ASN A 2 24.38 -5.52 15.84
CA ASN A 2 23.03 -5.19 15.42
C ASN A 2 23.14 -4.07 14.38
N ASP A 3 22.52 -4.28 13.22
CA ASP A 3 22.46 -3.25 12.17
C ASP A 3 21.40 -2.23 12.61
N PRO A 4 21.77 -0.97 12.89
CA PRO A 4 20.84 0.04 13.40
C PRO A 4 19.74 0.41 12.37
N LEU A 5 19.89 0.00 11.11
CA LEU A 5 18.91 0.20 10.05
C LEU A 5 18.02 -1.02 9.80
N ALA A 6 18.24 -2.11 10.52
CA ALA A 6 17.42 -3.31 10.41
C ALA A 6 16.10 -3.15 11.16
N PHE A 7 15.01 -3.52 10.51
CA PHE A 7 13.68 -3.49 11.09
C PHE A 7 13.54 -4.61 12.13
N PRO A 8 13.24 -4.25 13.39
CA PRO A 8 12.84 -5.22 14.40
C PRO A 8 11.50 -5.83 13.99
N TRP A 9 11.39 -7.15 14.13
CA TRP A 9 10.20 -7.89 13.71
C TRP A 9 9.79 -8.95 14.71
N ALA A 10 8.51 -9.32 14.68
CA ALA A 10 7.94 -10.40 15.48
C ALA A 10 7.26 -11.45 14.58
N LEU A 11 7.19 -12.68 15.09
CA LEU A 11 6.50 -13.79 14.45
C LEU A 11 5.28 -14.20 15.28
N ILE A 12 4.13 -14.30 14.63
CA ILE A 12 2.91 -14.85 15.23
C ILE A 12 2.50 -16.08 14.42
N CYS A 13 2.25 -17.20 15.08
CA CYS A 13 1.83 -18.44 14.45
C CYS A 13 0.44 -18.84 14.93
N SER A 14 -0.58 -18.62 14.09
CA SER A 14 -1.94 -19.13 14.28
C SER A 14 -2.06 -20.50 13.62
N VAL A 15 -1.60 -21.55 14.28
CA VAL A 15 -1.46 -22.88 13.66
C VAL A 15 -2.03 -24.01 14.52
N PRO A 16 -2.54 -25.10 13.95
CA PRO A 16 -3.14 -26.18 14.74
C PRO A 16 -2.13 -26.89 15.65
N ASP A 17 -0.91 -27.11 15.17
CA ASP A 17 0.14 -27.82 15.89
C ASP A 17 1.25 -26.88 16.36
N LYS A 18 1.37 -26.71 17.68
CA LYS A 18 2.41 -25.90 18.32
C LYS A 18 3.82 -26.43 18.05
N ASN A 19 3.97 -27.71 17.75
CA ASN A 19 5.28 -28.32 17.44
C ASN A 19 5.85 -27.83 16.10
N SER A 20 5.03 -27.23 15.24
CA SER A 20 5.49 -26.65 13.97
C SER A 20 6.21 -25.31 14.12
N ILE A 21 6.10 -24.63 15.27
CA ILE A 21 6.65 -23.28 15.50
C ILE A 21 8.17 -23.19 15.24
N PRO A 22 9.02 -24.12 15.69
CA PRO A 22 10.44 -24.07 15.39
C PRO A 22 10.72 -24.07 13.88
N SER A 23 10.04 -24.92 13.11
CA SER A 23 10.16 -24.97 11.65
C SER A 23 9.63 -23.70 10.98
N LEU A 24 8.54 -23.13 11.48
CA LEU A 24 7.99 -21.86 10.97
C LEU A 24 8.91 -20.68 11.28
N ARG A 25 9.62 -20.71 12.41
CA ARG A 25 10.66 -19.75 12.74
C ARG A 25 11.83 -19.88 11.77
N GLU A 26 12.32 -21.09 11.50
CA GLU A 26 13.38 -21.34 10.51
C GLU A 26 12.98 -20.84 9.12
N PHE A 27 11.75 -21.14 8.70
CA PHE A 27 11.18 -20.61 7.47
C PHE A 27 11.19 -19.07 7.44
N THR A 28 10.76 -18.42 8.52
CA THR A 28 10.69 -16.95 8.55
C THR A 28 12.09 -16.32 8.56
N LEU A 29 13.07 -16.95 9.21
CA LEU A 29 14.48 -16.55 9.14
C LEU A 29 15.04 -16.69 7.72
N TRP A 30 14.72 -17.78 7.03
CA TRP A 30 15.04 -17.94 5.62
C TRP A 30 14.38 -16.84 4.77
N LEU A 31 13.10 -16.55 5.01
CA LEU A 31 12.33 -15.57 4.24
C LEU A 31 12.91 -14.17 4.38
N THR A 32 13.18 -13.70 5.61
CA THR A 32 13.76 -12.36 5.84
C THR A 32 15.14 -12.23 5.20
N ARG A 33 15.97 -13.27 5.25
CA ARG A 33 17.27 -13.31 4.56
C ARG A 33 17.11 -13.16 3.05
N ILE A 34 16.24 -13.97 2.43
CA ILE A 34 16.03 -13.95 0.98
C ILE A 34 15.39 -12.63 0.52
N LEU A 35 14.43 -12.10 1.28
CA LEU A 35 13.85 -10.78 1.02
C LEU A 35 14.93 -9.70 1.03
N GLN A 36 15.82 -9.69 2.03
CA GLN A 36 16.91 -8.71 2.10
C GLN A 36 17.92 -8.85 0.95
N GLU A 37 18.25 -10.08 0.53
CA GLU A 37 19.12 -10.31 -0.64
C GLU A 37 18.48 -9.79 -1.94
N LYS A 38 17.16 -9.95 -2.08
CA LYS A 38 16.41 -9.51 -3.26
C LYS A 38 16.06 -8.03 -3.23
N ALA A 39 15.89 -7.42 -2.06
CA ALA A 39 15.55 -6.02 -1.88
C ALA A 39 16.42 -5.10 -2.73
N VAL A 40 17.74 -5.34 -2.75
CA VAL A 40 18.73 -4.57 -3.53
C VAL A 40 18.41 -4.57 -5.03
N GLN A 41 17.92 -5.68 -5.57
CA GLN A 41 17.58 -5.83 -7.00
C GLN A 41 16.33 -5.02 -7.38
N TYR A 42 15.45 -4.78 -6.41
CA TYR A 42 14.23 -3.99 -6.55
C TYR A 42 14.44 -2.54 -6.08
N GLY A 43 15.69 -2.10 -5.87
CA GLY A 43 16.00 -0.75 -5.38
C GLY A 43 15.49 -0.47 -3.95
N CYS A 44 15.18 -1.53 -3.19
CA CYS A 44 14.71 -1.43 -1.82
C CYS A 44 15.91 -1.52 -0.86
N SER A 45 15.96 -0.66 0.16
CA SER A 45 17.03 -0.65 1.16
C SER A 45 16.64 -1.26 2.51
N HIS A 46 15.44 -1.84 2.61
CA HIS A 46 14.96 -2.41 3.86
C HIS A 46 15.82 -3.61 4.28
N ARG A 47 16.08 -3.70 5.58
CA ARG A 47 16.83 -4.77 6.22
C ARG A 47 16.01 -5.30 7.38
N PHE A 48 16.23 -6.54 7.77
CA PHE A 48 15.55 -7.16 8.89
C PHE A 48 16.54 -7.54 9.97
N ASP A 49 16.11 -7.48 11.23
CA ASP A 49 16.91 -8.03 12.32
C ASP A 49 17.15 -9.52 12.07
N LYS A 50 18.32 -10.01 12.48
CA LYS A 50 18.71 -11.42 12.23
C LYS A 50 17.76 -12.42 12.89
N GLU A 51 17.13 -12.02 13.98
CA GLU A 51 16.23 -12.85 14.78
C GLU A 51 14.98 -12.04 15.14
N PRO A 52 13.81 -12.70 15.26
CA PRO A 52 12.62 -12.03 15.76
C PRO A 52 12.82 -11.59 17.21
N LYS A 53 12.22 -10.45 17.58
CA LYS A 53 12.15 -10.00 18.98
C LYS A 53 11.30 -10.93 19.83
N ALA A 54 10.24 -11.44 19.24
CA ALA A 54 9.33 -12.36 19.90
C ALA A 54 8.68 -13.32 18.90
N VAL A 55 8.34 -14.51 19.39
CA VAL A 55 7.60 -15.53 18.66
C VAL A 55 6.41 -15.95 19.52
N TYR A 56 5.20 -15.79 18.97
CA TYR A 56 3.97 -16.10 19.67
C TYR A 56 3.19 -17.21 18.96
N TYR A 57 2.43 -17.95 19.78
CA TYR A 57 1.48 -18.94 19.33
C TYR A 57 0.07 -18.47 19.64
N THR A 58 -0.83 -18.68 18.70
CA THR A 58 -2.26 -18.45 18.86
C THR A 58 -3.03 -19.67 18.35
N THR A 59 -4.09 -20.03 19.06
CA THR A 59 -4.97 -21.13 18.66
C THR A 59 -5.80 -20.67 17.45
N PRO A 60 -5.88 -21.46 16.36
CA PRO A 60 -6.71 -21.10 15.21
C PRO A 60 -8.17 -20.82 15.60
N GLY A 61 -8.73 -19.73 15.08
CA GLY A 61 -10.07 -19.23 15.37
C GLY A 61 -10.20 -18.46 16.69
N ASN A 62 -9.16 -18.37 17.52
CA ASN A 62 -9.22 -17.69 18.81
C ASN A 62 -8.92 -16.19 18.69
N GLU A 63 -9.95 -15.41 18.44
CA GLU A 63 -9.84 -13.95 18.25
C GLU A 63 -9.23 -13.22 19.45
N LYS A 64 -9.56 -13.67 20.68
CA LYS A 64 -9.08 -13.05 21.91
C LYS A 64 -7.57 -13.23 22.04
N GLU A 65 -7.06 -14.42 21.75
CA GLU A 65 -5.62 -14.69 21.77
C GLU A 65 -4.87 -13.84 20.74
N VAL A 66 -5.41 -13.70 19.53
CA VAL A 66 -4.80 -12.87 18.47
C VAL A 66 -4.74 -11.40 18.91
N ARG A 67 -5.85 -10.83 19.38
CA ARG A 67 -5.88 -9.43 19.87
C ARG A 67 -4.91 -9.21 21.03
N THR A 68 -4.90 -10.13 21.99
CA THR A 68 -3.99 -10.07 23.14
C THR A 68 -2.54 -10.13 22.68
N THR A 69 -2.22 -10.97 21.71
CA THR A 69 -0.86 -11.11 21.17
C THR A 69 -0.38 -9.83 20.48
N TYR A 70 -1.20 -9.22 19.63
CA TYR A 70 -0.84 -7.94 19.00
C TYR A 70 -0.68 -6.81 20.03
N SER A 71 -1.54 -6.77 21.06
CA SER A 71 -1.40 -5.82 22.16
C SER A 71 -0.07 -6.01 22.90
N ILE A 72 0.33 -7.27 23.17
CA ILE A 72 1.61 -7.59 23.83
C ILE A 72 2.78 -7.18 22.93
N VAL A 73 2.74 -7.46 21.63
CA VAL A 73 3.78 -7.01 20.69
C VAL A 73 3.95 -5.49 20.77
N HIS A 74 2.85 -4.74 20.75
CA HIS A 74 2.89 -3.28 20.82
C HIS A 74 3.37 -2.75 22.17
N SER A 75 2.95 -3.34 23.29
CA SER A 75 3.30 -2.87 24.63
C SER A 75 4.71 -3.25 25.07
N ASP A 76 5.10 -4.50 24.80
CA ASP A 76 6.31 -5.10 25.36
C ASP A 76 7.50 -5.00 24.39
N HIS A 77 7.21 -4.84 23.10
CA HIS A 77 8.20 -4.69 22.04
C HIS A 77 7.87 -3.47 21.14
N PRO A 78 7.82 -2.24 21.69
CA PRO A 78 7.46 -1.04 20.93
C PRO A 78 8.43 -0.73 19.77
N GLU A 79 9.61 -1.33 19.75
CA GLU A 79 10.55 -1.24 18.64
C GLU A 79 10.16 -2.07 17.41
N VAL A 80 9.22 -3.02 17.54
CA VAL A 80 8.78 -3.88 16.44
C VAL A 80 8.01 -3.07 15.41
N ILE A 81 8.49 -3.10 14.17
CA ILE A 81 7.87 -2.42 13.02
C ILE A 81 7.14 -3.43 12.14
N VAL A 82 7.66 -4.66 12.04
CA VAL A 82 7.15 -5.69 11.13
C VAL A 82 6.61 -6.89 11.90
N VAL A 83 5.43 -7.37 11.51
CA VAL A 83 4.87 -8.63 12.03
C VAL A 83 4.64 -9.61 10.89
N PHE A 84 5.31 -10.76 10.96
CA PHE A 84 5.00 -11.92 10.13
C PHE A 84 3.95 -12.76 10.85
N HIS A 85 2.83 -13.03 10.20
CA HIS A 85 1.74 -13.83 10.77
C HIS A 85 1.50 -15.06 9.89
N ILE A 86 1.81 -16.24 10.44
CA ILE A 86 1.45 -17.52 9.81
C ILE A 86 -0.02 -17.80 10.09
N LEU A 87 -0.79 -17.92 9.01
CA LEU A 87 -2.25 -18.05 9.01
C LEU A 87 -2.65 -19.51 8.81
N PRO A 88 -3.70 -19.99 9.49
CA PRO A 88 -4.10 -21.40 9.41
C PRO A 88 -4.78 -21.73 8.08
N ALA A 89 -5.50 -20.77 7.50
CA ALA A 89 -6.26 -20.94 6.27
C ALA A 89 -6.50 -19.59 5.56
N PRO A 90 -6.81 -19.60 4.26
CA PRO A 90 -7.29 -18.43 3.53
C PRO A 90 -8.54 -17.82 4.17
N ASN A 91 -8.66 -16.49 4.14
CA ASN A 91 -9.82 -15.74 4.67
C ASN A 91 -10.19 -16.03 6.15
N SER A 92 -9.22 -16.54 6.92
CA SER A 92 -9.35 -16.79 8.36
C SER A 92 -9.67 -15.51 9.15
N ASN A 93 -10.26 -15.65 10.34
CA ASN A 93 -10.55 -14.49 11.20
C ASN A 93 -9.26 -13.78 11.59
N GLU A 94 -8.17 -14.52 11.74
CA GLU A 94 -6.83 -14.05 12.03
C GLU A 94 -6.29 -13.16 10.93
N TYR A 95 -6.63 -13.41 9.67
CA TYR A 95 -6.28 -12.52 8.57
C TYR A 95 -7.00 -11.17 8.68
N LYS A 96 -8.29 -11.19 9.01
CA LYS A 96 -9.09 -9.95 9.22
C LYS A 96 -8.56 -9.16 10.42
N LEU A 97 -8.32 -9.85 11.53
CA LEU A 97 -7.77 -9.27 12.76
C LEU A 97 -6.35 -8.75 12.53
N MET A 98 -5.49 -9.47 11.81
CA MET A 98 -4.15 -9.00 11.44
C MET A 98 -4.21 -7.67 10.70
N LYS A 99 -5.18 -7.50 9.79
CA LYS A 99 -5.34 -6.24 9.06
C LYS A 99 -5.78 -5.11 10.00
N GLU A 100 -6.82 -5.34 10.80
CA GLU A 100 -7.36 -4.39 11.77
C GLU A 100 -6.29 -3.96 12.79
N LEU A 101 -5.64 -4.92 13.45
CA LEU A 101 -4.70 -4.69 14.54
C LEU A 101 -3.38 -4.09 14.04
N ALA A 102 -2.91 -4.47 12.85
CA ALA A 102 -1.71 -3.85 12.30
C ALA A 102 -1.97 -2.41 11.86
N ASP A 103 -3.19 -2.07 11.43
CA ASP A 103 -3.56 -0.69 11.16
C ASP A 103 -3.76 0.10 12.47
N GLU A 104 -4.24 -0.53 13.55
CA GLU A 104 -4.40 0.08 14.89
C GLU A 104 -3.07 0.40 15.58
N TYR A 105 -2.09 -0.50 15.47
CA TYR A 105 -0.78 -0.37 16.13
C TYR A 105 0.33 0.16 15.20
N ASP A 106 -0.01 0.66 14.01
CA ASP A 106 0.93 1.18 13.00
C ASP A 106 2.03 0.17 12.57
N LEU A 107 1.68 -1.12 12.52
CA LEU A 107 2.59 -2.21 12.16
C LEU A 107 2.55 -2.52 10.66
N ILE A 108 3.70 -2.91 10.11
CA ILE A 108 3.78 -3.53 8.79
C ILE A 108 3.51 -5.02 8.92
N ARG A 109 2.33 -5.46 8.50
CA ARG A 109 1.95 -6.89 8.49
C ARG A 109 2.42 -7.63 7.24
N GLN A 110 2.79 -8.89 7.37
CA GLN A 110 2.90 -9.84 6.26
C GLN A 110 2.23 -11.16 6.67
N GLY A 111 1.09 -11.47 6.04
CA GLY A 111 0.40 -12.75 6.22
C GLY A 111 0.98 -13.81 5.30
N ILE A 112 1.12 -15.04 5.80
CA ILE A 112 1.63 -16.20 5.04
C ILE A 112 0.77 -17.40 5.42
N LEU A 113 0.27 -18.14 4.45
CA LEU A 113 -0.48 -19.37 4.73
C LEU A 113 0.47 -20.46 5.24
N LEU A 114 -0.01 -21.25 6.21
CA LEU A 114 0.74 -22.36 6.79
C LEU A 114 1.26 -23.33 5.73
N GLU A 115 0.42 -23.71 4.75
CA GLU A 115 0.81 -24.60 3.66
C GLU A 115 2.02 -24.07 2.88
N ASN A 116 2.01 -22.78 2.52
CA ASN A 116 3.09 -22.12 1.79
C ASN A 116 4.36 -21.98 2.64
N ALA A 117 4.21 -21.75 3.95
CA ALA A 117 5.34 -21.68 4.88
C ALA A 117 6.03 -23.04 5.04
N MET A 118 5.25 -24.12 5.09
CA MET A 118 5.79 -25.48 5.25
C MET A 118 6.53 -25.97 3.99
N THR A 119 6.08 -25.56 2.81
CA THR A 119 6.68 -25.94 1.52
C THR A 119 7.68 -24.92 0.98
N TYR A 120 7.98 -23.85 1.72
CA TYR A 120 8.87 -22.78 1.24
C TYR A 120 8.45 -22.20 -0.14
N PHE A 121 7.14 -22.12 -0.38
CA PHE A 121 6.55 -21.70 -1.65
C PHE A 121 6.91 -22.57 -2.87
N GLU A 122 7.17 -23.87 -2.68
CA GLU A 122 7.57 -24.78 -3.78
C GLU A 122 6.60 -24.79 -4.97
N GLU A 123 5.30 -24.65 -4.74
CA GLU A 123 4.27 -24.63 -5.78
C GLU A 123 4.10 -23.25 -6.46
N CYS A 124 4.85 -22.22 -6.04
CA CYS A 124 4.71 -20.85 -6.52
C CYS A 124 5.99 -20.36 -7.24
N ASP A 125 5.85 -19.35 -8.11
CA ASP A 125 7.02 -18.61 -8.59
C ASP A 125 7.58 -17.74 -7.47
N ILE A 126 8.65 -18.24 -6.84
CA ILE A 126 9.32 -17.55 -5.74
C ILE A 126 9.78 -16.13 -6.10
N LYS A 127 10.16 -15.86 -7.35
CA LYS A 127 10.59 -14.51 -7.76
C LYS A 127 9.42 -13.53 -7.69
N GLU A 128 8.25 -13.98 -8.14
CA GLU A 128 7.03 -13.19 -8.12
C GLU A 128 6.55 -12.98 -6.68
N VAL A 129 6.52 -14.04 -5.85
CA VAL A 129 6.15 -13.96 -4.43
C VAL A 129 7.02 -12.95 -3.69
N LEU A 130 8.34 -13.06 -3.84
CA LEU A 130 9.28 -12.13 -3.22
C LEU A 130 9.11 -10.72 -3.75
N GLY A 131 8.97 -10.54 -5.07
CA GLY A 131 8.71 -9.23 -5.68
C GLY A 131 7.47 -8.55 -5.08
N ASN A 132 6.38 -9.31 -4.94
CA ASN A 132 5.13 -8.83 -4.36
C ASN A 132 5.27 -8.43 -2.89
N MET A 133 5.98 -9.24 -2.08
CA MET A 133 6.26 -8.91 -0.68
C MET A 133 7.12 -7.64 -0.56
N LEU A 134 8.19 -7.52 -1.35
CA LEU A 134 9.06 -6.34 -1.36
C LEU A 134 8.30 -5.07 -1.75
N GLN A 135 7.42 -5.17 -2.75
CA GLN A 135 6.55 -4.07 -3.16
C GLN A 135 5.61 -3.64 -2.04
N TRP A 136 5.01 -4.61 -1.35
CA TRP A 136 4.15 -4.36 -0.20
C TRP A 136 4.89 -3.65 0.94
N PHE A 137 6.10 -4.13 1.30
CA PHE A 137 6.95 -3.48 2.30
C PHE A 137 7.25 -2.04 1.94
N ASN A 138 7.75 -1.78 0.73
CA ASN A 138 8.06 -0.41 0.27
C ASN A 138 6.86 0.52 0.33
N ARG A 139 5.69 0.04 -0.08
CA ARG A 139 4.46 0.81 -0.04
C ARG A 139 4.09 1.16 1.39
N ARG A 140 4.15 0.20 2.33
CA ARG A 140 3.77 0.45 3.73
C ARG A 140 4.76 1.38 4.43
N ILE A 141 6.05 1.24 4.17
CA ILE A 141 7.07 2.18 4.65
C ILE A 141 6.78 3.58 4.12
N SER A 142 6.51 3.72 2.82
CA SER A 142 6.17 5.00 2.20
C SER A 142 4.91 5.62 2.81
N GLN A 143 3.90 4.80 3.14
CA GLN A 143 2.69 5.25 3.82
C GLN A 143 2.97 5.76 5.23
N LEU A 144 3.74 5.01 6.04
CA LEU A 144 4.11 5.43 7.39
C LEU A 144 4.87 6.78 7.37
N VAL A 145 5.86 6.92 6.46
CA VAL A 145 6.61 8.16 6.29
C VAL A 145 5.75 9.31 5.74
N ALA A 146 4.79 9.03 4.84
CA ALA A 146 3.88 10.05 4.31
C ALA A 146 2.85 10.52 5.36
N LEU A 147 2.42 9.64 6.26
CA LEU A 147 1.59 9.99 7.41
C LEU A 147 2.35 10.92 8.36
N GLU A 148 3.64 10.69 8.58
CA GLU A 148 4.51 11.65 9.30
C GLU A 148 4.61 13.00 8.58
N LYS A 149 4.65 13.04 7.24
CA LYS A 149 4.69 14.33 6.50
C LYS A 149 3.42 15.18 6.64
N LYS A 150 2.26 14.59 6.96
CA LYS A 150 1.07 15.36 7.33
C LYS A 150 1.27 16.10 8.66
N ALA A 151 2.20 15.66 9.50
CA ALA A 151 2.76 16.44 10.60
C ALA A 151 3.88 17.36 10.07
N CYS A 152 3.47 18.41 9.36
CA CYS A 152 4.23 19.60 8.96
C CYS A 152 5.77 19.58 9.18
N THR A 153 6.54 19.42 8.10
CA THR A 153 7.89 19.99 8.06
C THR A 153 8.09 20.83 6.78
N LYS A 154 8.51 22.08 6.99
CA LYS A 154 8.73 23.12 5.96
C LYS A 154 9.89 22.80 5.00
N PHE A 155 10.64 21.73 5.27
CA PHE A 155 11.84 21.37 4.53
C PHE A 155 11.94 19.86 4.36
N SER A 156 12.23 19.41 3.14
CA SER A 156 12.59 18.02 2.84
C SER A 156 14.07 17.93 2.50
N LEU A 157 14.81 17.05 3.17
CA LEU A 157 16.20 16.74 2.85
C LEU A 157 16.26 15.34 2.22
N GLN A 158 16.69 15.25 0.95
CA GLN A 158 16.96 13.98 0.29
C GLN A 158 18.47 13.71 0.35
N ILE A 159 18.87 12.62 0.99
CA ILE A 159 20.27 12.18 1.04
C ILE A 159 20.38 10.90 0.20
N GLY A 160 21.08 10.99 -0.93
CA GLY A 160 21.48 9.84 -1.74
C GLY A 160 23.00 9.68 -1.70
N GLU A 161 23.48 8.46 -1.48
CA GLU A 161 24.90 8.15 -1.57
C GLU A 161 25.33 8.19 -3.04
N ARG A 162 26.35 9.00 -3.37
CA ARG A 162 26.84 9.20 -4.74
C ARG A 162 27.69 8.01 -5.19
N GLY A 163 27.08 6.83 -5.33
CA GLY A 163 27.69 5.64 -5.91
C GLY A 163 27.23 5.45 -7.35
N LYS A 164 28.18 5.25 -8.29
CA LYS A 164 27.88 4.78 -9.66
C LYS A 164 27.46 3.31 -9.61
N HIS A 165 26.29 3.01 -9.08
CA HIS A 165 25.67 1.71 -9.23
C HIS A 165 24.54 1.85 -10.25
N ALA A 166 24.85 1.59 -11.51
CA ALA A 166 23.85 1.24 -12.50
C ALA A 166 23.24 -0.10 -12.07
N THR A 167 22.34 -0.06 -11.10
CA THR A 167 21.47 -1.17 -10.78
C THR A 167 20.39 -1.15 -11.86
N ASN A 168 20.29 -2.26 -12.61
CA ASN A 168 19.11 -2.50 -13.42
C ASN A 168 17.94 -2.68 -12.45
N ILE A 169 17.31 -1.56 -12.08
CA ILE A 169 16.12 -1.56 -11.23
C ILE A 169 15.04 -2.28 -12.02
N ILE A 170 14.68 -3.47 -11.57
CA ILE A 170 13.51 -4.16 -12.09
C ILE A 170 12.31 -3.34 -11.64
N SER A 171 11.67 -2.64 -12.57
CA SER A 171 10.45 -1.89 -12.31
C SER A 171 9.32 -2.85 -11.96
N PHE A 172 8.59 -2.58 -10.88
CA PHE A 172 7.38 -3.34 -10.55
C PHE A 172 6.35 -3.20 -11.68
N PRO A 173 5.88 -4.30 -12.30
CA PRO A 173 4.74 -4.22 -13.21
C PRO A 173 3.50 -3.76 -12.41
N MET A 174 2.87 -2.68 -12.86
CA MET A 174 1.67 -2.05 -12.27
C MET A 174 0.39 -2.87 -12.52
N SER A 175 0.46 -4.20 -12.44
CA SER A 175 -0.71 -5.07 -12.54
C SER A 175 -1.11 -5.59 -11.15
N ASN A 176 -2.12 -4.92 -10.58
CA ASN A 176 -3.10 -5.48 -9.64
C ASN A 176 -2.55 -6.08 -8.32
N VAL A 177 -2.21 -5.22 -7.35
CA VAL A 177 -1.83 -5.61 -5.97
C VAL A 177 -2.92 -6.45 -5.26
N THR A 178 -4.19 -6.27 -5.64
CA THR A 178 -5.28 -7.12 -5.14
C THR A 178 -5.11 -8.56 -5.64
N ALA A 179 -4.75 -8.75 -6.91
CA ALA A 179 -4.40 -10.05 -7.46
C ALA A 179 -3.11 -10.60 -6.87
N ALA A 180 -2.12 -9.77 -6.52
CA ALA A 180 -0.89 -10.22 -5.85
C ALA A 180 -1.16 -10.74 -4.42
N VAL A 181 -2.00 -10.04 -3.65
CA VAL A 181 -2.43 -10.47 -2.32
C VAL A 181 -3.35 -11.69 -2.41
N GLU A 182 -4.30 -11.70 -3.34
CA GLU A 182 -5.16 -12.85 -3.62
C GLU A 182 -4.36 -14.06 -4.12
N LYS A 183 -3.31 -13.89 -4.92
CA LYS A 183 -2.46 -14.97 -5.42
C LYS A 183 -1.67 -15.64 -4.30
N VAL A 184 -1.11 -14.84 -3.38
CA VAL A 184 -0.44 -15.35 -2.16
C VAL A 184 -1.43 -15.99 -1.18
N LEU A 185 -2.70 -15.56 -1.19
CA LEU A 185 -3.76 -16.06 -0.28
C LEU A 185 -4.66 -17.17 -0.87
N HIS A 186 -4.70 -17.37 -2.19
CA HIS A 186 -5.68 -18.23 -2.88
C HIS A 186 -5.11 -19.15 -3.96
N GLY A 187 -3.82 -19.02 -4.33
CA GLY A 187 -3.08 -20.05 -5.06
C GLY A 187 -3.57 -20.41 -6.48
N LYS A 188 -4.51 -19.69 -7.10
CA LYS A 188 -4.97 -19.95 -8.48
C LYS A 188 -5.21 -18.68 -9.30
N ASP A 189 -4.79 -18.74 -10.56
CA ASP A 189 -5.09 -17.76 -11.60
C ASP A 189 -6.59 -17.75 -11.89
N HIS A 190 -7.30 -16.74 -11.39
CA HIS A 190 -8.51 -16.29 -12.04
C HIS A 190 -8.13 -15.13 -12.96
N ASP A 191 -8.24 -15.37 -14.26
CA ASP A 191 -8.07 -14.36 -15.31
C ASP A 191 -9.00 -13.17 -15.04
N ILE A 192 -8.43 -12.10 -14.48
CA ILE A 192 -9.11 -10.80 -14.39
C ILE A 192 -9.04 -10.20 -15.79
N SER A 193 -10.12 -10.39 -16.55
CA SER A 193 -10.35 -9.76 -17.84
C SER A 193 -10.00 -8.26 -17.77
N GLN A 194 -9.10 -7.83 -18.65
CA GLN A 194 -8.75 -6.43 -18.89
C GLN A 194 -9.95 -5.68 -19.49
N ASN A 195 -10.94 -5.35 -18.68
CA ASN A 195 -11.91 -4.30 -19.03
C ASN A 195 -11.47 -3.04 -18.31
N VAL A 196 -10.92 -2.08 -19.07
CA VAL A 196 -10.69 -0.71 -18.60
C VAL A 196 -12.03 -0.22 -18.05
N ASN A 197 -12.08 0.09 -16.76
CA ASN A 197 -13.29 0.62 -16.17
C ASN A 197 -13.41 2.10 -16.57
N VAL A 198 -14.02 2.33 -17.74
CA VAL A 198 -14.16 3.68 -18.33
C VAL A 198 -14.85 4.66 -17.37
N LYS A 199 -15.70 4.18 -16.46
CA LYS A 199 -16.37 5.00 -15.44
C LYS A 199 -15.44 5.50 -14.34
N ALA A 200 -14.33 4.81 -14.09
CA ALA A 200 -13.36 5.16 -13.06
C ALA A 200 -12.08 5.81 -13.64
N SER A 201 -12.15 6.33 -14.87
CA SER A 201 -10.99 6.86 -15.57
C SER A 201 -11.13 8.36 -15.91
N VAL A 202 -10.03 9.09 -15.77
CA VAL A 202 -9.89 10.50 -16.20
C VAL A 202 -8.77 10.64 -17.21
N GLU A 203 -8.91 11.61 -18.08
CA GLU A 203 -7.84 12.07 -18.95
C GLU A 203 -7.15 13.28 -18.31
N VAL A 204 -5.82 13.27 -18.34
CA VAL A 204 -4.96 14.24 -17.66
C VAL A 204 -4.02 14.85 -18.69
N PHE A 205 -3.94 16.18 -18.71
CA PHE A 205 -3.03 16.94 -19.55
C PHE A 205 -2.30 18.01 -18.74
N GLY A 206 -1.25 18.58 -19.32
CA GLY A 206 -0.54 19.74 -18.75
C GLY A 206 0.47 19.39 -17.67
N TYR A 207 0.86 18.12 -17.53
CA TYR A 207 2.00 17.69 -16.71
C TYR A 207 3.32 17.83 -17.51
N PRO A 208 4.49 17.94 -16.84
CA PRO A 208 5.78 18.04 -17.52
C PRO A 208 6.06 16.82 -18.41
N ALA A 209 6.57 17.04 -19.63
CA ALA A 209 6.80 15.94 -20.59
C ALA A 209 7.79 14.87 -20.08
N SER A 210 8.67 15.24 -19.14
CA SER A 210 9.60 14.32 -18.48
C SER A 210 8.92 13.35 -17.51
N PHE A 211 7.64 13.57 -17.15
CA PHE A 211 6.94 12.75 -16.17
C PHE A 211 6.67 11.36 -16.72
N ASN A 212 7.12 10.34 -15.99
CA ASN A 212 6.73 8.95 -16.20
C ASN A 212 5.35 8.65 -15.59
N GLU A 213 4.84 7.45 -15.83
CA GLU A 213 3.53 7.02 -15.34
C GLU A 213 3.38 7.09 -13.80
N PHE A 214 4.47 6.91 -13.05
CA PHE A 214 4.48 7.02 -11.59
C PHE A 214 4.39 8.46 -11.12
N GLU A 215 5.09 9.37 -11.80
CA GLU A 215 5.06 10.80 -11.50
C GLU A 215 3.66 11.37 -11.78
N ILE A 216 2.99 10.89 -12.85
CA ILE A 216 1.59 11.23 -13.15
C ILE A 216 0.65 10.65 -12.09
N ALA A 217 0.83 9.39 -11.68
CA ALA A 217 0.03 8.79 -10.60
C ALA A 217 0.19 9.53 -9.27
N ASN A 218 1.40 10.04 -8.99
CA ASN A 218 1.72 10.73 -7.74
C ASN A 218 1.07 12.12 -7.62
N ILE A 219 0.64 12.73 -8.73
CA ILE A 219 -0.21 13.93 -8.71
C ILE A 219 -1.49 13.64 -7.90
N PHE A 220 -2.06 12.46 -8.09
CA PHE A 220 -3.30 12.01 -7.45
C PHE A 220 -3.04 11.16 -6.22
N ASN A 221 -1.98 11.44 -5.45
CA ASN A 221 -1.60 10.63 -4.29
C ASN A 221 -2.67 10.51 -3.19
N ASN A 222 -3.65 11.41 -3.17
CA ASN A 222 -4.82 11.36 -2.28
C ASN A 222 -5.84 10.29 -2.69
N PHE A 223 -5.76 9.79 -3.93
CA PHE A 223 -6.66 8.78 -4.47
C PHE A 223 -5.91 7.51 -4.83
N ARG A 224 -6.63 6.39 -4.79
CA ARG A 224 -6.07 5.11 -5.18
C ARG A 224 -6.13 4.95 -6.70
N VAL A 225 -5.01 5.25 -7.37
CA VAL A 225 -4.77 5.00 -8.79
C VAL A 225 -4.50 3.50 -9.00
N ILE A 226 -5.21 2.90 -9.97
CA ILE A 226 -4.99 1.52 -10.44
C ILE A 226 -3.94 1.52 -11.54
N LYS A 227 -4.08 2.40 -12.53
CA LYS A 227 -3.32 2.35 -13.78
C LYS A 227 -3.17 3.75 -14.37
N VAL A 228 -2.03 4.00 -15.02
CA VAL A 228 -1.82 5.18 -15.85
C VAL A 228 -1.38 4.70 -17.23
N VAL A 229 -1.99 5.25 -18.29
CA VAL A 229 -1.64 4.96 -19.68
C VAL A 229 -1.29 6.28 -20.34
N LYS A 230 -0.02 6.48 -20.72
CA LYS A 230 0.37 7.66 -21.49
C LYS A 230 -0.08 7.51 -22.95
N ASN A 231 -0.77 8.52 -23.44
CA ASN A 231 -1.12 8.66 -24.84
C ASN A 231 0.04 9.33 -25.60
N LEU A 232 0.09 9.10 -26.91
CA LEU A 232 1.10 9.69 -27.80
C LEU A 232 0.99 11.23 -27.94
N ASN A 233 -0.15 11.81 -27.55
CA ASN A 233 -0.47 13.23 -27.70
C ASN A 233 -0.32 14.01 -26.38
N ASP A 234 0.74 13.77 -25.61
CA ASP A 234 1.04 14.45 -24.33
C ASP A 234 -0.07 14.40 -23.24
N GLY A 235 -1.04 13.50 -23.40
CA GLY A 235 -2.08 13.20 -22.42
C GLY A 235 -1.85 11.85 -21.74
N ALA A 236 -2.47 11.63 -20.59
CA ALA A 236 -2.48 10.34 -19.92
C ALA A 236 -3.88 10.00 -19.41
N VAL A 237 -4.25 8.74 -19.52
CA VAL A 237 -5.46 8.21 -18.90
C VAL A 237 -5.10 7.62 -17.55
N VAL A 238 -5.71 8.13 -16.48
CA VAL A 238 -5.54 7.65 -15.11
C VAL A 238 -6.81 6.94 -14.69
N GLU A 239 -6.67 5.64 -14.38
CA GLU A 239 -7.74 4.79 -13.89
C GLU A 239 -7.65 4.67 -12.37
N PHE A 240 -8.77 4.89 -11.68
CA PHE A 240 -8.89 4.84 -10.23
C PHE A 240 -9.68 3.63 -9.76
N VAL A 241 -9.63 3.39 -8.44
CA VAL A 241 -10.33 2.26 -7.82
C VAL A 241 -11.85 2.29 -7.99
N ASN A 242 -12.45 3.47 -8.12
CA ASN A 242 -13.88 3.65 -8.27
C ASN A 242 -14.20 4.96 -8.99
N GLU A 243 -15.44 5.10 -9.42
CA GLU A 243 -15.95 6.28 -10.12
C GLU A 243 -16.04 7.54 -9.24
N PHE A 244 -16.07 7.39 -7.91
CA PHE A 244 -16.09 8.53 -6.97
C PHE A 244 -14.73 9.24 -6.92
N HIS A 245 -13.63 8.50 -6.88
CA HIS A 245 -12.28 9.04 -7.04
C HIS A 245 -12.12 9.67 -8.44
N ALA A 246 -12.78 9.06 -9.43
CA ALA A 246 -13.14 9.62 -10.73
C ALA A 246 -13.47 11.12 -10.69
N VAL A 247 -14.62 11.38 -10.07
CA VAL A 247 -15.24 12.69 -9.90
C VAL A 247 -14.35 13.61 -9.05
N GLN A 248 -13.88 13.12 -7.90
CA GLN A 248 -13.13 13.94 -6.95
C GLN A 248 -11.79 14.42 -7.52
N ALA A 249 -11.08 13.56 -8.25
CA ALA A 249 -9.84 13.94 -8.93
C ALA A 249 -10.10 15.03 -9.98
N ALA A 250 -11.17 14.90 -10.76
CA ALA A 250 -11.54 15.91 -11.75
C ALA A 250 -11.95 17.25 -11.11
N VAL A 251 -12.65 17.25 -9.98
CA VAL A 251 -13.05 18.49 -9.29
C VAL A 251 -11.87 19.16 -8.60
N GLU A 252 -11.04 18.40 -7.90
CA GLU A 252 -9.97 18.95 -7.06
C GLU A 252 -8.72 19.36 -7.85
N TYR A 253 -8.40 18.65 -8.93
CA TYR A 253 -7.14 18.82 -9.65
C TYR A 253 -7.28 19.46 -11.03
N ASP A 254 -8.49 19.63 -11.56
CA ASP A 254 -8.66 20.43 -12.79
C ASP A 254 -8.24 21.88 -12.53
N ARG A 255 -7.39 22.41 -13.41
CA ARG A 255 -6.77 23.74 -13.31
C ARG A 255 -5.90 23.95 -12.07
N SER A 256 -5.40 22.87 -11.46
CA SER A 256 -4.40 22.96 -10.40
C SER A 256 -2.99 23.12 -10.96
N TRP A 257 -2.18 23.95 -10.31
CA TRP A 257 -0.77 24.14 -10.66
C TRP A 257 0.10 23.06 -10.01
N ILE A 258 0.87 22.32 -10.80
CA ILE A 258 1.87 21.37 -10.28
C ILE A 258 3.15 22.11 -9.89
N ASP A 259 3.53 23.09 -10.70
CA ASP A 259 4.68 23.96 -10.49
C ASP A 259 4.38 25.37 -11.03
N SER A 260 5.40 26.22 -11.17
CA SER A 260 5.23 27.59 -11.68
C SER A 260 4.89 27.71 -13.18
N VAL A 261 4.83 26.60 -13.92
CA VAL A 261 4.71 26.57 -15.40
C VAL A 261 3.61 25.62 -15.88
N HIS A 262 3.35 24.53 -15.17
CA HIS A 262 2.48 23.43 -15.60
C HIS A 262 1.12 23.47 -14.90
N LEU A 263 0.08 23.77 -15.68
CA LEU A 263 -1.32 23.80 -15.27
C LEU A 263 -2.00 22.50 -15.71
N LEU A 264 -2.57 21.77 -14.77
CA LEU A 264 -3.29 20.54 -15.05
C LEU A 264 -4.66 20.78 -15.68
N ALA A 265 -5.01 19.91 -16.62
CA ALA A 265 -6.40 19.71 -17.03
C ALA A 265 -6.78 18.26 -16.73
N VAL A 266 -7.84 18.06 -15.96
CA VAL A 266 -8.29 16.73 -15.53
C VAL A 266 -9.76 16.56 -15.90
N THR A 267 -10.03 15.74 -16.93
CA THR A 267 -11.38 15.59 -17.47
C THR A 267 -11.85 14.13 -17.40
N PRO A 268 -13.03 13.84 -16.84
CA PRO A 268 -13.57 12.49 -16.85
C PRO A 268 -13.85 12.01 -18.28
N ILE A 269 -13.65 10.71 -18.53
CA ILE A 269 -13.91 10.13 -19.86
C ILE A 269 -15.40 9.78 -20.03
N HIS A 270 -16.07 9.39 -18.94
CA HIS A 270 -17.44 8.88 -19.01
C HIS A 270 -18.52 9.99 -18.86
N PRO A 271 -19.55 10.05 -19.72
CA PRO A 271 -20.53 11.14 -19.75
C PRO A 271 -21.40 11.26 -18.48
N GLU A 272 -21.65 10.17 -17.76
CA GLU A 272 -22.34 10.23 -16.46
C GLU A 272 -21.49 10.94 -15.40
N ILE A 273 -20.18 10.75 -15.42
CA ILE A 273 -19.24 11.36 -14.48
C ILE A 273 -19.06 12.84 -14.80
N ILE A 274 -19.02 13.20 -16.09
CA ILE A 274 -19.02 14.60 -16.54
C ILE A 274 -20.24 15.36 -15.97
N LYS A 275 -21.44 14.77 -16.04
CA LYS A 275 -22.66 15.38 -15.48
C LYS A 275 -22.58 15.59 -13.96
N GLU A 276 -21.99 14.66 -13.23
CA GLU A 276 -21.82 14.77 -11.78
C GLU A 276 -20.73 15.79 -11.40
N VAL A 277 -19.62 15.86 -12.14
CA VAL A 277 -18.60 16.91 -11.97
C VAL A 277 -19.20 18.29 -12.23
N GLU A 278 -19.99 18.46 -13.29
CA GLU A 278 -20.70 19.71 -13.55
C GLU A 278 -21.70 20.07 -12.45
N ARG A 279 -22.37 19.08 -11.84
CA ARG A 279 -23.28 19.31 -10.70
C ARG A 279 -22.48 19.79 -9.48
N ALA A 280 -21.37 19.13 -9.14
CA ALA A 280 -20.52 19.51 -8.02
C ALA A 280 -19.94 20.94 -8.16
N LEU A 281 -19.48 21.32 -9.35
CA LEU A 281 -18.95 22.66 -9.63
C LEU A 281 -20.03 23.75 -9.52
N ARG A 282 -21.30 23.44 -9.84
CA ARG A 282 -22.43 24.36 -9.67
C ARG A 282 -22.76 24.57 -8.18
N ASP A 283 -22.69 23.54 -7.36
CA ASP A 283 -22.98 23.61 -5.92
C ASP A 283 -21.92 24.40 -5.14
N GLU A 284 -20.64 24.36 -5.55
CA GLU A 284 -19.58 25.20 -4.98
C GLU A 284 -19.77 26.69 -5.32
N HIS A 285 -20.23 27.01 -6.54
CA HIS A 285 -20.51 28.40 -6.93
C HIS A 285 -21.68 29.01 -6.14
N ILE A 286 -22.67 28.21 -5.75
CA ILE A 286 -23.79 28.65 -4.90
C ILE A 286 -23.32 28.85 -3.44
N SER A 287 -22.38 28.02 -2.95
CA SER A 287 -21.80 28.14 -1.60
C SER A 287 -20.96 29.40 -1.40
N CYS A 288 -20.36 29.95 -2.47
CA CYS A 288 -19.51 31.15 -2.38
C CYS A 288 -20.29 32.49 -2.44
N GLN A 289 -21.61 32.47 -2.68
CA GLN A 289 -22.43 33.69 -2.77
C GLN A 289 -23.30 33.99 -1.53
N SER A 290 -23.24 33.20 -0.47
CA SER A 290 -24.02 33.46 0.76
C SER A 290 -23.12 33.59 2.00
N PRO A 291 -22.94 34.80 2.57
CA PRO A 291 -22.02 35.02 3.70
C PRO A 291 -22.44 34.41 5.05
N VAL A 292 -23.52 33.62 5.14
CA VAL A 292 -24.18 33.34 6.42
C VAL A 292 -24.02 31.89 6.93
N LEU A 293 -23.39 30.97 6.16
CA LEU A 293 -23.37 29.54 6.52
C LEU A 293 -22.02 28.96 6.98
N LEU A 294 -21.01 29.82 7.20
CA LEU A 294 -19.67 29.40 7.65
C LEU A 294 -19.57 29.00 9.14
N LEU A 295 -20.66 29.08 9.91
CA LEU A 295 -20.66 28.73 11.35
C LEU A 295 -21.27 27.36 11.70
N PHE A 296 -21.92 26.65 10.77
CA PHE A 296 -22.60 25.38 11.11
C PHE A 296 -21.92 24.08 10.66
N LYS A 297 -20.88 24.11 9.81
CA LYS A 297 -20.22 22.87 9.35
C LYS A 297 -19.06 22.37 10.21
N LYS A 298 -18.55 23.16 11.17
CA LYS A 298 -17.50 22.70 12.11
C LYS A 298 -18.00 21.85 13.30
N ALA A 299 -19.31 21.66 13.45
CA ALA A 299 -19.88 21.00 14.65
C ALA A 299 -20.40 19.56 14.46
N ASN A 300 -20.47 19.01 13.23
CA ASN A 300 -21.18 17.74 13.00
C ASN A 300 -20.35 16.56 12.47
N LEU A 301 -19.02 16.60 12.58
CA LEU A 301 -18.16 15.42 12.30
C LEU A 301 -17.57 14.78 13.56
N CYS A 302 -18.05 15.17 14.74
CA CYS A 302 -17.82 14.44 15.99
C CYS A 302 -19.15 13.85 16.48
N LYS A 303 -19.53 12.69 15.92
CA LYS A 303 -20.42 11.64 16.47
C LYS A 303 -21.15 10.88 15.35
N ARG A 304 -20.59 9.76 14.93
CA ARG A 304 -21.10 8.39 15.12
C ARG A 304 -20.40 7.44 14.16
#